data_AF-A0A1W9HIZ5-F1
#
_entry.id   AF-A0A1W9HIZ5-F1
#
_cell.length_a   1.000
_cell.length_b   1.000
_cell.length_c   1.000
_cell.angle_alpha   90.00
_cell.angle_beta   90.00
_cell.angle_gamma   90.00
#
_symmetry.space_group_name_H-M   'P 1'
#
loop_
_entity.id
_entity.type
_entity.pdbx_description
1 polymer ?
#
loop_
_entity_poly.entity_id
_entity_poly.type
_entity_poly.pdbx_seq_one_letter_code
_entity_poly.pdbx_strand_id
1 'polypeptide(L)'
;MSVGIHYTTASSIIYFFGLNSQNKIGSDLLNALADAPEKRLLRAGTFLPFAPEVSLKESDFNELLPLKSSKTLRIAAPGFYFKNEMLEFIKRAAEKVGTELEIIKIDRAEYFELIAAKEDFKSKYDFLLTTYVASERYPAVQLRFLTGSRTSPVDLLDVEQPDQDPIKIQRIKDYQRWLLKSQTVVPIYFVRSHIISSPKIDIGDQSTTDADIQLWRLTKKDSQ
;
A
#
# COMPACT_ATOMS: atom_id res chain seq x y z
N MET A 1 32.01 -9.65 -4.21
CA MET A 1 31.71 -10.13 -2.85
C MET A 1 30.31 -10.70 -2.87
N SER A 2 30.11 -11.95 -2.44
CA SER A 2 28.75 -12.49 -2.27
C SER A 2 28.12 -11.86 -1.02
N VAL A 3 26.81 -11.63 -1.05
CA VAL A 3 26.01 -11.21 0.11
C VAL A 3 24.83 -12.17 0.25
N GLY A 4 24.40 -12.43 1.48
CA GLY A 4 23.14 -13.14 1.73
C GLY A 4 21.97 -12.20 1.52
N ILE A 5 20.91 -12.67 0.85
CA ILE A 5 19.65 -11.93 0.71
C ILE A 5 18.53 -12.82 1.22
N HIS A 6 17.82 -12.35 2.24
CA HIS A 6 16.61 -12.98 2.77
C HIS A 6 15.42 -12.06 2.54
N TYR A 7 14.34 -12.59 1.98
CA TYR A 7 13.12 -11.83 1.69
C TYR A 7 12.04 -12.16 2.71
N THR A 8 11.37 -11.14 3.24
CA THR A 8 10.16 -11.31 4.04
C THR A 8 8.93 -11.44 3.14
N THR A 9 7.80 -11.75 3.75
CA THR A 9 6.46 -11.56 3.20
C THR A 9 6.27 -10.08 2.92
N ALA A 10 5.45 -9.78 1.91
CA ALA A 10 5.24 -8.42 1.48
C ALA A 10 4.42 -7.66 2.53
N SER A 11 5.08 -6.72 3.21
CA SER A 11 4.54 -6.00 4.36
C SER A 11 4.37 -4.51 4.10
N SER A 12 5.00 -3.92 3.09
CA SER A 12 4.81 -2.49 2.79
C SER A 12 3.82 -2.30 1.65
N ILE A 13 2.84 -1.43 1.82
CA ILE A 13 1.83 -1.09 0.81
C ILE A 13 2.29 0.18 0.09
N ILE A 14 2.28 0.16 -1.24
CA ILE A 14 2.30 1.37 -2.08
C ILE A 14 0.87 1.60 -2.55
N TYR A 15 0.35 2.81 -2.34
CA TYR A 15 -1.04 3.13 -2.67
C TYR A 15 -1.21 4.59 -3.08
N PHE A 16 -2.31 4.86 -3.78
CA PHE A 16 -2.81 6.22 -3.97
C PHE A 16 -3.74 6.60 -2.82
N PHE A 17 -3.42 7.69 -2.14
CA PHE A 17 -4.25 8.30 -1.11
C PHE A 17 -5.08 9.44 -1.73
N GLY A 18 -6.40 9.38 -1.58
CA GLY A 18 -7.32 10.36 -2.17
C GLY A 18 -7.25 11.71 -1.47
N LEU A 19 -7.16 12.79 -2.26
CA LEU A 19 -7.11 14.18 -1.78
C LEU A 19 -8.40 14.95 -2.08
N ASN A 20 -9.55 14.28 -1.91
CA ASN A 20 -10.91 14.81 -2.09
C ASN A 20 -11.25 15.27 -3.52
N SER A 21 -10.62 14.68 -4.54
CA SER A 21 -10.96 14.99 -5.93
C SER A 21 -12.18 14.23 -6.44
N GLN A 22 -12.85 14.84 -7.43
CA GLN A 22 -13.86 14.17 -8.25
C GLN A 22 -13.24 13.20 -9.24
N ASN A 23 -11.94 13.36 -9.54
CA ASN A 23 -11.23 12.43 -10.39
C ASN A 23 -11.03 11.08 -9.71
N LYS A 24 -11.04 10.01 -10.50
CA LYS A 24 -11.05 8.63 -10.01
C LYS A 24 -9.99 7.78 -10.71
N ILE A 25 -9.44 6.83 -9.97
CA ILE A 25 -8.62 5.75 -10.52
C ILE A 25 -9.53 4.57 -10.79
N GLY A 26 -9.47 4.07 -12.02
CA GLY A 26 -10.23 2.92 -12.46
C GLY A 26 -9.43 1.61 -12.38
N SER A 27 -10.15 0.50 -12.51
CA SER A 27 -9.57 -0.83 -12.58
C SER A 27 -8.67 -1.00 -13.82
N ASP A 28 -8.91 -0.26 -14.91
CA ASP A 28 -8.04 -0.26 -16.08
C ASP A 28 -6.59 0.15 -15.76
N LEU A 29 -6.39 1.23 -15.01
CA LEU A 29 -5.05 1.66 -14.58
C LEU A 29 -4.42 0.64 -13.64
N LEU A 30 -5.16 0.11 -12.66
CA LEU A 30 -4.62 -0.92 -11.76
C LEU A 30 -4.24 -2.21 -12.50
N ASN A 31 -5.01 -2.59 -13.52
CA ASN A 31 -4.68 -3.71 -14.39
C ASN A 31 -3.44 -3.43 -15.25
N ALA A 32 -3.29 -2.22 -15.78
CA ALA A 32 -2.10 -1.82 -16.53
C ALA A 32 -0.82 -1.78 -15.66
N LEU A 33 -0.99 -1.60 -14.35
CA LEU A 33 0.09 -1.68 -13.35
C LEU A 33 0.38 -3.13 -12.90
N ALA A 34 -0.34 -4.15 -13.38
CA ALA A 34 -0.09 -5.53 -12.95
C ALA A 34 1.32 -6.05 -13.31
N ASP A 35 1.88 -5.58 -14.41
CA ASP A 35 3.22 -5.94 -14.89
C ASP A 35 4.32 -5.16 -14.16
N ALA A 36 4.45 -5.41 -12.86
CA ALA A 36 5.36 -4.64 -12.01
C ALA A 36 6.81 -4.67 -12.55
N PRO A 37 7.56 -3.55 -12.48
CA PRO A 37 8.90 -3.45 -13.06
C PRO A 37 9.94 -4.29 -12.29
N GLU A 38 9.61 -4.78 -11.10
CA GLU A 38 10.54 -5.48 -10.21
C GLU A 38 9.86 -6.65 -9.49
N LYS A 39 10.57 -7.77 -9.34
CA LYS A 39 10.07 -8.99 -8.68
C LYS A 39 9.63 -8.81 -7.22
N ARG A 40 10.10 -7.75 -6.55
CA ARG A 40 9.77 -7.45 -5.14
C ARG A 40 8.41 -6.76 -4.98
N LEU A 41 7.86 -6.23 -6.07
CA LEU A 41 6.55 -5.61 -6.11
C LEU A 41 5.53 -6.68 -6.46
N LEU A 42 4.62 -6.94 -5.53
CA LEU A 42 3.49 -7.84 -5.73
C LEU A 42 2.25 -6.96 -5.93
N ARG A 43 1.45 -7.23 -6.97
CA ARG A 43 0.20 -6.51 -7.17
C ARG A 43 -0.66 -6.57 -5.91
N ALA A 44 -1.19 -5.42 -5.49
CA ALA A 44 -2.13 -5.37 -4.37
C ALA A 44 -3.54 -5.72 -4.88
N GLY A 45 -3.98 -6.95 -4.60
CA GLY A 45 -5.37 -7.40 -4.80
C GLY A 45 -6.20 -7.39 -3.51
N THR A 46 -5.70 -6.73 -2.47
CA THR A 46 -6.22 -6.74 -1.09
C THR A 46 -5.66 -5.54 -0.32
N PHE A 47 -6.30 -5.16 0.80
CA PHE A 47 -5.71 -4.24 1.79
C PHE A 47 -4.85 -4.94 2.83
N LEU A 48 -5.05 -6.23 3.07
CA LEU A 48 -4.62 -6.98 4.25
C LEU A 48 -3.83 -8.23 3.82
N PRO A 49 -2.52 -8.12 3.60
CA PRO A 49 -1.71 -9.22 3.06
C PRO A 49 -1.54 -10.38 4.08
N PHE A 50 -1.79 -10.11 5.36
CA PHE A 50 -1.62 -11.05 6.48
C PHE A 50 -2.93 -11.61 7.03
N ALA A 51 -4.10 -11.15 6.55
CA ALA A 51 -5.41 -11.57 7.04
C ALA A 51 -6.41 -11.78 5.87
N PRO A 52 -6.11 -12.71 4.93
CA PRO A 52 -6.90 -12.91 3.71
C PRO A 52 -8.35 -13.31 3.97
N GLU A 53 -8.66 -13.96 5.09
CA GLU A 53 -9.99 -14.40 5.49
C GLU A 53 -10.96 -13.23 5.75
N VAL A 54 -10.44 -12.12 6.27
CA VAL A 54 -11.21 -10.89 6.53
C VAL A 54 -11.03 -9.83 5.44
N SER A 55 -10.17 -10.08 4.46
CA SER A 55 -9.92 -9.17 3.35
C SER A 55 -10.97 -9.25 2.25
N LEU A 56 -11.16 -8.14 1.53
CA LEU A 56 -11.67 -8.19 0.16
C LEU A 56 -10.68 -8.91 -0.77
N LYS A 57 -11.20 -9.60 -1.79
CA LYS A 57 -10.43 -10.25 -2.84
C LYS A 57 -10.24 -9.31 -4.03
N GLU A 58 -9.33 -9.66 -4.93
CA GLU A 58 -9.07 -8.88 -6.15
C GLU A 58 -10.30 -8.73 -7.04
N SER A 59 -11.19 -9.73 -7.06
CA SER A 59 -12.48 -9.64 -7.75
C SER A 59 -13.35 -8.51 -7.20
N ASP A 60 -13.36 -8.32 -5.88
CA ASP A 60 -14.12 -7.24 -5.24
C ASP A 60 -13.52 -5.88 -5.62
N PHE A 61 -12.19 -5.77 -5.71
CA PHE A 61 -11.53 -4.54 -6.15
C PHE A 61 -11.98 -4.15 -7.56
N ASN A 62 -11.98 -5.10 -8.48
CA ASN A 62 -12.38 -4.87 -9.87
C ASN A 62 -13.86 -4.49 -10.01
N GLU A 63 -14.73 -4.96 -9.12
CA GLU A 63 -16.16 -4.61 -9.08
C GLU A 63 -16.41 -3.23 -8.47
N LEU A 64 -15.66 -2.88 -7.42
CA LEU A 64 -15.92 -1.67 -6.63
C LEU A 64 -15.28 -0.41 -7.22
N LEU A 65 -14.23 -0.57 -8.02
CA LEU A 65 -13.56 0.53 -8.71
C LEU A 65 -14.31 0.90 -10.00
N PRO A 66 -14.29 2.17 -10.42
CA PRO A 66 -14.74 2.54 -11.75
C PRO A 66 -13.99 1.73 -12.82
N LEU A 67 -14.65 1.38 -13.93
CA LEU A 67 -13.98 0.66 -15.02
C LEU A 67 -12.86 1.48 -15.67
N LYS A 68 -13.02 2.80 -15.70
CA LYS A 68 -12.13 3.74 -16.36
C LYS A 68 -11.61 4.79 -15.39
N SER A 69 -10.31 5.03 -15.46
CA SER A 69 -9.66 6.15 -14.80
C SER A 69 -10.07 7.48 -15.44
N SER A 70 -10.01 8.57 -14.68
CA SER A 70 -10.16 9.92 -15.25
C SER A 70 -9.14 10.15 -16.38
N LYS A 71 -9.50 11.00 -17.35
CA LYS A 71 -8.62 11.33 -18.49
C LYS A 71 -7.31 11.99 -18.06
N THR A 72 -7.35 12.81 -17.03
CA THR A 72 -6.18 13.49 -16.48
C THR A 72 -6.20 13.31 -14.97
N LEU A 73 -5.05 12.95 -14.39
CA LEU A 73 -4.86 12.88 -12.94
C LEU A 73 -3.56 13.58 -12.56
N ARG A 74 -3.62 14.36 -11.48
CA ARG A 74 -2.50 15.07 -10.89
C ARG A 74 -2.11 14.37 -9.59
N ILE A 75 -0.94 13.75 -9.58
CA ILE A 75 -0.47 12.91 -8.49
C ILE A 75 0.74 13.55 -7.83
N ALA A 76 0.62 13.85 -6.53
CA ALA A 76 1.76 14.25 -5.72
C ALA A 76 2.57 13.00 -5.37
N ALA A 77 3.90 13.06 -5.51
CA ALA A 77 4.78 11.96 -5.16
C ALA A 77 5.98 12.47 -4.34
N PRO A 78 6.22 11.95 -3.12
CA PRO A 78 7.39 12.33 -2.34
C PRO A 78 8.66 11.85 -3.05
N GLY A 79 9.40 12.80 -3.64
CA GLY A 79 10.56 12.50 -4.49
C GLY A 79 11.73 11.83 -3.75
N PHE A 80 11.69 11.82 -2.42
CA PHE A 80 12.63 11.16 -1.52
C PHE A 80 12.30 9.70 -1.22
N TYR A 81 11.07 9.23 -1.52
CA TYR A 81 10.68 7.83 -1.38
C TYR A 81 10.70 7.06 -2.70
N PHE A 82 10.29 7.71 -3.80
CA PHE A 82 10.13 7.04 -5.08
C PHE A 82 11.22 7.42 -6.08
N LYS A 83 11.87 6.39 -6.63
CA LYS A 83 12.82 6.55 -7.74
C LYS A 83 12.10 6.98 -9.02
N ASN A 84 12.80 7.69 -9.91
CA ASN A 84 12.25 8.17 -11.18
C ASN A 84 11.67 7.04 -12.03
N GLU A 85 12.35 5.90 -12.08
CA GLU A 85 11.98 4.74 -12.88
C GLU A 85 10.60 4.21 -12.50
N MET A 86 10.28 4.20 -11.20
CA MET A 86 8.95 3.81 -10.71
C MET A 86 7.88 4.82 -11.17
N LEU A 87 8.17 6.11 -11.05
CA LEU A 87 7.22 7.17 -11.44
C LEU A 87 6.96 7.15 -12.95
N GLU A 88 8.00 6.99 -13.76
CA GLU A 88 7.89 6.87 -15.21
C GLU A 88 7.17 5.58 -15.64
N PHE A 89 7.38 4.47 -14.91
CA PHE A 89 6.59 3.25 -15.13
C PHE A 89 5.09 3.50 -14.88
N ILE A 90 4.73 4.17 -13.78
CA ILE A 90 3.33 4.50 -13.46
C ILE A 90 2.71 5.37 -14.55
N LYS A 91 3.42 6.41 -15.03
CA LYS A 91 2.96 7.25 -16.14
C LYS A 91 2.68 6.45 -17.41
N ARG A 92 3.63 5.60 -17.83
CA ARG A 92 3.48 4.77 -19.03
C ARG A 92 2.31 3.79 -18.91
N ALA A 93 2.07 3.23 -17.73
CA ALA A 93 0.92 2.37 -17.49
C ALA A 93 -0.41 3.12 -17.68
N ALA A 94 -0.47 4.37 -17.23
CA ALA A 94 -1.65 5.21 -17.43
C ALA A 94 -1.85 5.64 -18.88
N GLU A 95 -0.79 6.00 -19.59
CA GLU A 95 -0.85 6.32 -21.03
C GLU A 95 -1.45 5.17 -21.84
N LYS A 96 -1.09 3.92 -21.53
CA LYS A 96 -1.64 2.72 -22.18
C LYS A 96 -3.17 2.60 -22.05
N VAL A 97 -3.76 3.17 -21.01
CA VAL A 97 -5.21 3.13 -20.78
C VAL A 97 -5.91 4.44 -21.14
N GLY A 98 -5.17 5.42 -21.68
CA GLY A 98 -5.69 6.71 -22.12
C GLY A 98 -5.84 7.73 -21.00
N THR A 99 -5.08 7.57 -19.90
CA THR A 99 -5.01 8.54 -18.80
C THR A 99 -3.68 9.27 -18.81
N GLU A 100 -3.75 10.61 -18.87
CA GLU A 100 -2.61 11.49 -18.68
C GLU A 100 -2.31 11.65 -17.18
N LEU A 101 -1.11 11.22 -16.77
CA LEU A 101 -0.62 11.40 -15.40
C LEU A 101 0.38 12.53 -15.29
N GLU A 102 -0.02 13.62 -14.64
CA GLU A 102 0.90 14.61 -14.12
C GLU A 102 1.42 14.12 -12.76
N ILE A 103 2.65 13.60 -12.70
CA ILE A 103 3.30 13.28 -11.42
C ILE A 103 4.21 14.42 -11.00
N ILE A 104 3.86 15.08 -9.89
CA ILE A 104 4.59 16.20 -9.33
C ILE A 104 5.38 15.71 -8.11
N LYS A 105 6.70 15.87 -8.16
CA LYS A 105 7.54 15.58 -7.00
C LYS A 105 7.37 16.68 -5.95
N ILE A 106 7.05 16.26 -4.73
CA ILE A 106 6.85 17.16 -3.60
C ILE A 106 7.98 16.99 -2.57
N ASP A 107 8.17 18.04 -1.77
CA ASP A 107 9.11 18.00 -0.65
C ASP A 107 8.49 17.34 0.59
N ARG A 108 9.29 17.27 1.66
CA ARG A 108 8.88 16.64 2.92
C ARG A 108 7.74 17.42 3.60
N ALA A 109 7.74 18.75 3.55
CA ALA A 109 6.75 19.57 4.23
C ALA A 109 5.38 19.41 3.58
N GLU A 110 5.33 19.53 2.24
CA GLU A 110 4.10 19.32 1.46
C GLU A 110 3.59 17.88 1.60
N TYR A 111 4.48 16.89 1.67
CA TYR A 111 4.08 15.50 1.95
C TYR A 111 3.33 15.35 3.28
N PHE A 112 3.84 15.91 4.37
CA PHE A 112 3.20 15.81 5.69
C PHE A 112 1.90 16.62 5.78
N GLU A 113 1.79 17.73 5.05
CA GLU A 113 0.53 18.45 4.92
C GLU A 113 -0.54 17.58 4.23
N LEU A 114 -0.19 16.95 3.11
CA LEU A 114 -1.13 16.13 2.32
C LEU A 114 -1.57 14.86 3.03
N ILE A 115 -0.69 14.17 3.76
CA ILE A 115 -1.07 12.94 4.50
C ILE A 115 -1.96 13.25 5.72
N ALA A 116 -1.82 14.44 6.30
CA ALA A 116 -2.65 14.92 7.41
C ALA A 116 -3.94 15.61 6.94
N ALA A 117 -4.18 15.69 5.62
CA ALA A 117 -5.32 16.38 5.04
C ALA A 117 -6.66 15.80 5.52
N LYS A 118 -7.54 16.69 5.98
CA LYS A 118 -8.92 16.39 6.35
C LYS A 118 -9.86 16.54 5.17
N GLU A 119 -11.10 16.07 5.32
CA GLU A 119 -12.13 16.00 4.25
C GLU A 119 -12.40 17.33 3.54
N ASP A 120 -12.24 18.45 4.23
CA ASP A 120 -12.41 19.79 3.69
C ASP A 120 -11.16 20.35 3.00
N PHE A 121 -10.03 19.64 3.05
CA PHE A 121 -8.78 20.07 2.43
C PHE A 121 -8.92 20.16 0.90
N LYS A 122 -8.61 21.34 0.37
CA LYS A 122 -8.63 21.64 -1.06
C LYS A 122 -7.23 21.49 -1.64
N SER A 123 -6.93 20.28 -2.10
CA SER A 123 -5.68 19.97 -2.78
C SER A 123 -5.68 20.43 -4.24
N LYS A 124 -4.51 20.83 -4.74
CA LYS A 124 -4.27 21.00 -6.19
C LYS A 124 -4.01 19.66 -6.92
N TYR A 125 -3.79 18.59 -6.15
CA TYR A 125 -3.57 17.22 -6.61
C TYR A 125 -4.82 16.37 -6.36
N ASP A 126 -5.04 15.38 -7.20
CA ASP A 126 -6.11 14.40 -7.04
C ASP A 126 -5.75 13.32 -6.02
N PHE A 127 -4.50 12.87 -6.07
CA PHE A 127 -3.98 11.78 -5.24
C PHE A 127 -2.57 12.08 -4.75
N LEU A 128 -2.22 11.50 -3.60
CA LEU A 128 -0.85 11.36 -3.12
C LEU A 128 -0.40 9.91 -3.31
N LEU A 129 0.68 9.68 -4.05
CA LEU A 129 1.36 8.39 -4.07
C LEU A 129 2.18 8.24 -2.79
N THR A 130 1.87 7.24 -1.96
CA THR A 130 2.53 7.07 -0.66
C THR A 130 2.69 5.60 -0.29
N THR A 131 3.31 5.36 0.86
CA THR A 131 3.58 4.04 1.40
C THR A 131 3.14 3.90 2.85
N TYR A 132 2.74 2.69 3.23
CA TYR A 132 2.47 2.32 4.63
C TYR A 132 3.11 0.97 4.93
N VAL A 133 3.68 0.79 6.13
CA VAL A 133 4.20 -0.51 6.57
C VAL A 133 3.08 -1.23 7.32
N ALA A 134 2.53 -2.28 6.71
CA ALA A 134 1.49 -3.12 7.28
C ALA A 134 1.99 -3.82 8.56
N SER A 135 1.12 -3.84 9.56
CA SER A 135 1.33 -4.57 10.80
C SER A 135 0.42 -5.79 10.80
N GLU A 136 0.98 -6.95 11.12
CA GLU A 136 0.34 -8.25 10.91
C GLU A 136 -0.81 -8.53 11.89
N ARG A 137 -0.74 -7.93 13.08
CA ARG A 137 -1.51 -8.41 14.23
C ARG A 137 -2.92 -7.84 14.32
N TYR A 138 -3.18 -6.72 13.62
CA TYR A 138 -4.40 -5.95 13.83
C TYR A 138 -4.93 -5.35 12.51
N PRO A 139 -5.74 -6.12 11.74
CA PRO A 139 -6.33 -5.65 10.49
C PRO A 139 -7.07 -4.32 10.60
N ALA A 140 -7.87 -4.14 11.66
CA ALA A 140 -8.61 -2.91 11.91
C ALA A 140 -7.69 -1.69 12.13
N VAL A 141 -6.57 -1.88 12.85
CA VAL A 141 -5.58 -0.84 13.10
C VAL A 141 -4.92 -0.42 11.78
N GLN A 142 -4.51 -1.39 10.95
CA GLN A 142 -3.95 -1.11 9.62
C GLN A 142 -4.92 -0.32 8.74
N LEU A 143 -6.19 -0.72 8.68
CA LEU A 143 -7.20 0.00 7.89
C LEU A 143 -7.36 1.44 8.38
N ARG A 144 -7.37 1.71 9.69
CA ARG A 144 -7.42 3.07 10.23
C ARG A 144 -6.19 3.90 9.89
N PHE A 145 -5.00 3.31 9.94
CA PHE A 145 -3.78 4.03 9.55
C PHE A 145 -3.82 4.43 8.06
N LEU A 146 -4.28 3.53 7.19
CA LEU A 146 -4.47 3.83 5.76
C LEU A 146 -5.51 4.94 5.54
N THR A 147 -6.56 4.99 6.37
CA THR A 147 -7.59 6.06 6.34
C THR A 147 -7.02 7.44 6.67
N GLY A 148 -5.95 7.52 7.45
CA GLY A 148 -5.38 8.81 7.88
C GLY A 148 -6.38 9.62 8.70
N SER A 149 -6.54 10.91 8.35
CA SER A 149 -7.43 11.84 9.07
C SER A 149 -8.87 11.88 8.53
N ARG A 150 -9.31 10.88 7.76
CA ARG A 150 -10.66 10.81 7.18
C ARG A 150 -11.66 10.19 8.16
N THR A 151 -12.92 10.63 8.06
CA THR A 151 -14.03 10.07 8.83
C THR A 151 -14.63 8.90 8.07
N SER A 152 -14.58 7.71 8.68
CA SER A 152 -15.25 6.54 8.13
C SER A 152 -16.72 6.50 8.58
N PRO A 153 -17.68 6.15 7.70
CA PRO A 153 -19.04 5.83 8.10
C PRO A 153 -19.15 4.45 8.77
N VAL A 154 -18.09 3.65 8.73
CA VAL A 154 -18.01 2.32 9.34
C VAL A 154 -17.08 2.39 10.56
N ASP A 155 -17.61 2.09 11.74
CA ASP A 155 -16.85 2.06 12.99
C ASP A 155 -16.08 0.74 13.14
N LEU A 156 -14.81 0.81 13.54
CA LEU A 156 -13.95 -0.35 13.77
C LEU A 156 -13.60 -0.59 15.24
N LEU A 157 -14.09 0.21 16.20
CA LEU A 157 -13.69 0.13 17.61
C LEU A 157 -13.92 -1.27 18.23
N ASP A 158 -15.08 -1.89 17.97
CA ASP A 158 -15.43 -3.22 18.52
C ASP A 158 -14.73 -4.39 17.82
N VAL A 159 -13.98 -4.11 16.75
CA VAL A 159 -13.41 -5.13 15.84
C VAL A 159 -11.92 -5.37 16.09
N GLU A 160 -11.34 -4.61 17.03
CA GLU A 160 -9.94 -4.76 17.48
C GLU A 160 -9.73 -5.95 18.42
N GLN A 161 -10.81 -6.56 18.92
CA GLN A 161 -10.72 -7.72 19.79
C GLN A 161 -10.38 -9.00 18.99
N PRO A 162 -9.60 -9.93 19.58
CA PRO A 162 -9.09 -11.11 18.88
C PRO A 162 -10.16 -12.11 18.44
N ASP A 163 -11.37 -12.04 18.99
CA ASP A 163 -12.51 -12.83 18.54
C ASP A 163 -13.11 -12.24 17.25
N GLN A 164 -12.90 -12.94 16.13
CA GLN A 164 -13.49 -12.58 14.84
C GLN A 164 -14.74 -13.44 14.61
N ASP A 165 -15.91 -12.83 14.78
CA ASP A 165 -17.19 -13.42 14.39
C ASP A 165 -17.61 -12.97 12.97
N PRO A 166 -18.60 -13.60 12.34
CA PRO A 166 -19.04 -13.23 10.99
C PRO A 166 -19.45 -11.76 10.83
N ILE A 167 -20.01 -11.13 11.88
CA ILE A 167 -20.44 -9.72 11.87
C ILE A 167 -19.21 -8.81 11.85
N LYS A 168 -18.20 -9.11 12.67
CA LYS A 168 -16.92 -8.41 12.72
C LYS A 168 -16.16 -8.50 11.40
N ILE A 169 -16.08 -9.69 10.82
CA ILE A 169 -15.49 -9.92 9.49
C ILE A 169 -16.19 -9.08 8.43
N GLN A 170 -17.54 -9.08 8.44
CA GLN A 170 -18.31 -8.29 7.50
C GLN A 170 -18.05 -6.78 7.67
N ARG A 171 -17.96 -6.29 8.91
CA ARG A 171 -17.66 -4.87 9.20
C ARG A 171 -16.28 -4.46 8.68
N ILE A 172 -15.26 -5.31 8.83
CA ILE A 172 -13.93 -5.11 8.24
C ILE A 172 -14.00 -5.04 6.70
N LYS A 173 -14.82 -5.90 6.07
CA LYS A 173 -15.02 -5.87 4.62
C LYS A 173 -15.76 -4.62 4.17
N ASP A 174 -16.80 -4.19 4.89
CA ASP A 174 -17.55 -2.97 4.58
C ASP A 174 -16.67 -1.71 4.68
N TYR A 175 -15.75 -1.68 5.65
CA TYR A 175 -14.75 -0.62 5.75
C TYR A 175 -13.81 -0.59 4.55
N GLN A 176 -13.29 -1.75 4.12
CA GLN A 176 -12.47 -1.85 2.91
C GLN A 176 -13.25 -1.43 1.63
N ARG A 177 -14.54 -1.79 1.54
CA ARG A 177 -15.40 -1.37 0.43
C ARG A 177 -15.54 0.14 0.42
N TRP A 178 -15.74 0.76 1.58
CA TRP A 178 -15.80 2.21 1.70
C TRP A 178 -14.50 2.85 1.21
N LEU A 179 -13.33 2.40 1.70
CA LEU A 179 -12.02 2.94 1.28
C LEU A 179 -11.82 2.95 -0.24
N LEU A 180 -12.22 1.87 -0.94
CA LEU A 180 -12.13 1.79 -2.40
C LEU A 180 -13.16 2.68 -3.10
N LYS A 181 -14.42 2.62 -2.68
CA LYS A 181 -15.51 3.38 -3.31
C LYS A 181 -15.32 4.89 -3.14
N SER A 182 -14.87 5.34 -1.98
CA SER A 182 -14.54 6.74 -1.74
C SER A 182 -13.25 7.17 -2.44
N GLN A 183 -12.43 6.21 -2.90
CA GLN A 183 -11.06 6.43 -3.38
C GLN A 183 -10.16 7.05 -2.31
N THR A 184 -10.47 6.84 -1.02
CA THR A 184 -9.59 7.28 0.07
C THR A 184 -8.25 6.56 -0.02
N VAL A 185 -8.28 5.25 -0.32
CA VAL A 185 -7.08 4.43 -0.47
C VAL A 185 -7.28 3.48 -1.64
N VAL A 186 -6.37 3.55 -2.61
CA VAL A 186 -6.32 2.63 -3.76
C VAL A 186 -4.95 1.93 -3.75
N PRO A 187 -4.87 0.69 -3.21
CA PRO A 187 -3.64 -0.08 -3.18
C PRO A 187 -3.13 -0.41 -4.59
N ILE A 188 -1.81 -0.34 -4.79
CA ILE A 188 -1.14 -0.67 -6.06
C ILE A 188 -0.26 -1.89 -5.89
N TYR A 189 0.63 -1.87 -4.91
CA TYR A 189 1.58 -2.97 -4.66
C TYR A 189 1.76 -3.25 -3.17
N PHE A 190 2.08 -4.51 -2.87
CA PHE A 190 2.84 -4.86 -1.68
C PHE A 190 4.32 -5.02 -2.03
N VAL A 191 5.20 -4.58 -1.15
CA VAL A 191 6.66 -4.66 -1.29
C VAL A 191 7.20 -5.59 -0.24
N ARG A 192 8.07 -6.52 -0.68
CA ARG A 192 8.85 -7.36 0.23
C ARG A 192 9.99 -6.56 0.85
N SER A 193 10.10 -6.63 2.18
CA SER A 193 11.33 -6.23 2.85
C SER A 193 12.41 -7.29 2.57
N HIS A 194 13.67 -6.87 2.62
CA HIS A 194 14.80 -7.77 2.45
C HIS A 194 15.90 -7.41 3.43
N ILE A 195 16.52 -8.45 3.99
CA ILE A 195 17.66 -8.36 4.87
C ILE A 195 18.90 -8.69 4.03
N ILE A 196 19.84 -7.75 3.97
CA ILE A 196 21.14 -7.95 3.34
C ILE A 196 22.14 -8.22 4.44
N SER A 197 22.78 -9.39 4.41
CA SER A 197 23.76 -9.78 5.43
C SER A 197 25.11 -10.12 4.82
N SER A 198 26.17 -9.85 5.59
CA SER A 198 27.51 -10.33 5.30
C SER A 198 27.51 -11.86 5.27
N PRO A 199 28.29 -12.51 4.38
CA PRO A 199 28.46 -13.96 4.40
C PRO A 199 28.93 -14.53 5.75
N LYS A 200 29.57 -13.69 6.58
CA LYS A 200 30.06 -14.06 7.92
C LYS A 200 28.97 -14.06 9.00
N ILE A 201 27.76 -13.62 8.68
CA ILE A 201 26.64 -13.55 9.61
C ILE A 201 25.64 -14.64 9.23
N ASP A 202 25.27 -15.46 10.21
CA ASP A 202 24.07 -16.27 10.13
C ASP A 202 22.91 -15.41 10.63
N ILE A 203 21.90 -15.27 9.78
CA ILE A 203 20.71 -14.50 10.15
C ILE A 203 19.74 -15.32 11.00
N GLY A 204 19.98 -16.63 11.15
CA GLY A 204 19.08 -17.55 11.82
C GLY A 204 17.74 -17.68 11.10
N ASP A 205 16.77 -18.30 11.77
CA ASP A 205 15.39 -18.36 11.29
C ASP A 205 14.71 -17.01 11.55
N GLN A 206 14.82 -16.05 10.64
CA GLN A 206 14.12 -14.76 10.79
C GLN A 206 12.62 -14.94 10.57
N SER A 207 11.81 -14.12 11.24
CA SER A 207 10.37 -14.11 10.95
C SER A 207 10.18 -13.75 9.48
N THR A 208 9.42 -14.58 8.77
CA THR A 208 9.09 -14.29 7.37
C THR A 208 7.96 -13.29 7.28
N THR A 209 7.28 -12.94 8.36
CA THR A 209 6.03 -12.18 8.33
C THR A 209 6.28 -10.80 8.95
N ASP A 210 7.06 -10.75 10.03
CA ASP A 210 7.40 -9.52 10.73
C ASP A 210 8.25 -8.57 9.86
N ALA A 211 7.88 -7.28 9.83
CA ALA A 211 8.71 -6.25 9.23
C ALA A 211 9.99 -5.99 10.07
N ASP A 212 10.00 -6.44 11.33
CA ASP A 212 11.10 -6.28 12.25
C ASP A 212 12.15 -7.40 12.13
N ILE A 213 13.41 -6.99 12.10
CA ILE A 213 14.56 -7.90 12.21
C ILE A 213 14.77 -8.30 13.68
N GLN A 214 14.82 -9.60 13.93
CA GLN A 214 15.06 -10.14 15.27
C GLN A 214 16.56 -10.28 15.50
N LEU A 215 17.18 -9.18 15.97
CA LEU A 215 18.64 -9.07 16.13
C LEU A 215 19.24 -10.14 17.06
N TRP A 216 18.47 -10.63 18.04
CA TRP A 216 18.92 -11.69 18.95
C TRP A 216 19.07 -13.06 18.30
N ARG A 217 18.56 -13.27 17.07
CA ARG A 217 18.77 -14.49 16.28
C ARG A 217 20.03 -14.46 15.42
N LEU A 218 20.71 -13.31 15.35
CA LEU A 218 21.93 -13.16 14.53
C LEU A 218 23.13 -13.79 15.25
N THR A 219 23.87 -14.64 14.54
CA THR A 219 25.13 -15.21 15.05
C THR A 219 26.26 -15.02 14.02
N LYS A 220 27.51 -15.15 14.49
CA LYS A 220 28.65 -15.21 13.58
C LYS A 220 28.72 -16.62 13.02
N LYS A 221 28.86 -16.77 11.70
CA LYS A 221 29.18 -18.07 11.12
C LYS A 221 30.59 -18.45 11.57
N ASP A 222 30.69 -19.57 12.27
CA ASP A 222 31.99 -20.12 12.62
C ASP A 222 32.79 -20.37 11.34
N SER A 223 34.05 -19.97 11.39
CA SER A 223 34.97 -20.17 10.28
C SER A 223 35.34 -21.65 10.28
N GLN A 224 34.72 -22.45 9.42
CA GLN A 224 35.30 -23.72 9.02
C GLN A 224 36.50 -23.47 8.12
#